data_AF-G5PYH8-F1
#
_entry.id   AF-G5PYH8-F1
#
_cell.length_a   1.000
_cell.length_b   1.000
_cell.length_c   1.000
_cell.angle_alpha   90.00
_cell.angle_beta   90.00
_cell.angle_gamma   90.00
#
_symmetry.space_group_name_H-M   'P 1'
#
loop_
_entity.id
_entity.type
_entity.pdbx_description
1 polymer ?
#
loop_
_entity_poly.entity_id
_entity_poly.type
_entity_poly.pdbx_seq_one_letter_code
_entity_poly.pdbx_strand_id
1 'polypeptide(L)'
;MNIKSRQRLYTFPREFAALGEPLLEAIEQIFLDSKFDATQLNNTLRGVFFTSAAQAQADAVADQLSIWQRFVRAIKTARGESSASLPHALPDGNRSYFLHDLLTQFIFREAHLVEPNLQWAWRYRLLRLGGHLLVLVLAFLLWQGMQTSQQTNGDYLNEISARATRLDGEVKAYTGKPAMAPVPALLDSARELSAWPELDPDAPPLTWRYGLYSVPPVTDSVASLYNRLLDQLLLPPLVKRMEYVLADAIARQDSKAAYDALRIYLLLNLDKDHEDKYNAAEIQSWVINDLGNSDSVAGFGGRAAVLTHIEALFDGSRVVHSPYEKDEALIRQARAFLDGHTSTERIYARALAAMESEAPQEFTLVRAVGADAGTVFVRSNGAPV
;
A
#
# COMPACT_ATOMS: atom_id res chain seq x y z
N MET A 1 -8.91 7.07 83.72
CA MET A 1 -7.93 5.99 83.48
C MET A 1 -8.06 4.95 84.59
N ASN A 2 -8.24 3.67 84.26
CA ASN A 2 -8.55 2.58 85.20
C ASN A 2 -7.31 2.23 86.07
N ILE A 3 -7.47 1.75 87.31
CA ILE A 3 -6.36 1.44 88.23
C ILE A 3 -5.44 0.36 87.63
N LYS A 4 -6.02 -0.61 86.92
CA LYS A 4 -5.28 -1.67 86.21
C LYS A 4 -4.40 -1.13 85.07
N SER A 5 -4.85 -0.10 84.34
CA SER A 5 -4.02 0.53 83.30
C SER A 5 -2.87 1.35 83.89
N ARG A 6 -3.05 1.96 85.06
CA ARG A 6 -1.96 2.62 85.80
C ARG A 6 -0.90 1.63 86.28
N GLN A 7 -1.29 0.47 86.83
CA GLN A 7 -0.33 -0.57 87.23
C GLN A 7 0.49 -1.11 86.05
N ARG A 8 -0.13 -1.34 84.89
CA ARG A 8 0.58 -1.78 83.67
C ARG A 8 1.60 -0.76 83.15
N LEU A 9 1.30 0.53 83.29
CA LEU A 9 2.23 1.62 82.94
C LEU A 9 3.49 1.64 83.82
N TYR A 10 3.42 1.20 85.08
CA TYR A 10 4.59 1.12 85.96
C TYR A 10 5.50 -0.08 85.67
N THR A 11 4.98 -1.16 85.07
CA THR A 11 5.79 -2.33 84.69
C THR A 11 6.59 -2.10 83.41
N PHE A 12 6.07 -1.28 82.49
CA PHE A 12 6.66 -1.04 81.17
C PHE A 12 8.13 -0.60 81.19
N PRO A 13 8.59 0.36 82.03
CA PRO A 13 10.01 0.76 82.04
C PRO A 13 10.97 -0.38 82.40
N ARG A 14 10.56 -1.24 83.34
CA ARG A 14 11.36 -2.40 83.76
C ARG A 14 11.42 -3.46 82.67
N GLU A 15 10.31 -3.66 82.00
CA GLU A 15 10.15 -4.58 80.87
C GLU A 15 10.92 -4.11 79.62
N PHE A 16 10.91 -2.81 79.35
CA PHE A 16 11.69 -2.21 78.27
C PHE A 16 13.20 -2.28 78.56
N ALA A 17 13.61 -2.07 79.82
CA ALA A 17 15.01 -2.22 80.22
C ALA A 17 15.53 -3.66 80.03
N ALA A 18 14.67 -4.67 80.18
CA ALA A 18 15.03 -6.08 79.97
C ALA A 18 15.36 -6.41 78.49
N LEU A 19 14.99 -5.55 77.54
CA LEU A 19 15.37 -5.70 76.13
C LEU A 19 16.81 -5.25 75.83
N GLY A 20 17.47 -4.55 76.75
CA GLY A 20 18.79 -3.96 76.51
C GLY A 20 19.85 -4.99 76.16
N GLU A 21 20.11 -5.93 77.07
CA GLU A 21 21.18 -6.95 76.91
C GLU A 21 21.01 -7.81 75.65
N PRO A 22 19.83 -8.40 75.35
CA PRO A 22 19.67 -9.22 74.15
C PRO A 22 19.79 -8.43 72.84
N LEU A 23 19.42 -7.16 72.85
CA LEU A 23 19.53 -6.27 71.69
C LEU A 23 20.97 -5.84 71.47
N LEU A 24 21.73 -5.59 72.54
CA LEU A 24 23.16 -5.30 72.48
C LEU A 24 23.92 -6.47 71.84
N GLU A 25 23.68 -7.69 72.33
CA GLU A 25 24.32 -8.91 71.80
C GLU A 25 23.99 -9.13 70.31
N ALA A 26 22.73 -8.92 69.91
CA ALA A 26 22.32 -9.04 68.52
C ALA A 26 22.98 -7.98 67.61
N ILE A 27 23.10 -6.74 68.09
CA ILE A 27 23.77 -5.66 67.36
C ILE A 27 25.26 -5.98 67.22
N GLU A 28 25.92 -6.39 68.30
CA GLU A 28 27.33 -6.77 68.25
C GLU A 28 27.56 -7.86 67.22
N GLN A 29 26.70 -8.89 67.15
CA GLN A 29 26.81 -9.95 66.15
C GLN A 29 26.57 -9.49 64.70
N ILE A 30 25.62 -8.58 64.45
CA ILE A 30 25.32 -8.08 63.09
C ILE A 30 26.46 -7.18 62.57
N PHE A 31 27.05 -6.39 63.45
CA PHE A 31 28.12 -5.45 63.13
C PHE A 31 29.52 -6.03 63.36
N LEU A 32 29.65 -7.36 63.51
CA LEU A 32 30.95 -8.03 63.54
C LEU A 32 31.71 -7.74 62.24
N ASP A 33 32.88 -7.11 62.36
CA ASP A 33 33.77 -6.84 61.24
C ASP A 33 34.13 -8.15 60.53
N SER A 34 33.58 -8.34 59.33
CA SER A 34 34.00 -9.42 58.44
C SER A 34 35.31 -9.04 57.78
N LYS A 35 36.33 -9.89 57.90
CA LYS A 35 37.60 -9.74 57.17
C LYS A 35 37.46 -9.69 55.64
N PHE A 36 36.27 -9.99 55.12
CA PHE A 36 35.95 -9.97 53.69
C PHE A 36 35.10 -8.77 53.28
N ASP A 37 34.77 -7.85 54.19
CA ASP A 37 34.02 -6.65 53.85
C ASP A 37 34.98 -5.59 53.28
N ALA A 38 35.01 -5.50 51.94
CA ALA A 38 35.84 -4.54 51.21
C ALA A 38 35.22 -3.14 51.14
N THR A 39 34.08 -2.90 51.80
CA THR A 39 33.48 -1.57 51.84
C THR A 39 34.23 -0.71 52.88
N GLN A 40 35.02 0.27 52.42
CA GLN A 40 35.71 1.26 53.26
C GLN A 40 34.77 2.28 53.93
N LEU A 41 33.53 1.88 54.20
CA LEU A 41 32.57 2.65 54.95
C LEU A 41 32.40 1.92 56.26
N ASN A 42 33.07 2.42 57.30
CA ASN A 42 32.82 2.06 58.69
C ASN A 42 31.32 1.75 58.85
N ASN A 43 30.96 0.50 59.16
CA ASN A 43 29.58 0.13 59.48
C ASN A 43 29.19 0.81 60.79
N THR A 44 29.00 2.14 60.75
CA THR A 44 28.64 2.93 61.92
C THR A 44 27.16 2.72 62.13
N LEU A 45 26.82 1.99 63.18
CA LEU A 45 25.46 1.98 63.71
C LEU A 45 25.08 3.43 64.05
N ARG A 46 24.20 4.03 63.24
CA ARG A 46 23.75 5.42 63.45
C ARG A 46 22.86 5.55 64.68
N GLY A 47 22.08 4.52 64.98
CA GLY A 47 21.21 4.46 66.14
C GLY A 47 20.24 3.28 66.05
N VAL A 48 19.60 2.99 67.18
CA VAL A 48 18.53 1.99 67.26
C VAL A 48 17.22 2.74 67.47
N PHE A 49 16.28 2.56 66.55
CA PHE A 49 15.00 3.24 66.58
C PHE A 49 13.88 2.24 66.84
N PHE A 50 13.12 2.45 67.92
CA PHE A 50 11.95 1.65 68.24
C PHE A 50 10.72 2.25 67.59
N THR A 51 10.09 1.49 66.69
CA THR A 51 8.83 1.90 66.04
C THR A 51 7.77 0.81 66.20
N SER A 52 6.51 1.21 66.18
CA SER A 52 5.38 0.29 66.22
C SER A 52 4.55 0.44 64.95
N ALA A 53 4.76 -0.46 63.99
CA ALA A 53 4.08 -0.43 62.69
C ALA A 53 2.73 -1.16 62.68
N ALA A 54 2.56 -2.20 63.49
CA ALA A 54 1.34 -3.01 63.56
C ALA A 54 0.93 -3.25 65.02
N GLN A 55 -0.32 -2.91 65.35
CA GLN A 55 -0.90 -3.24 66.66
C GLN A 55 -1.60 -4.58 66.55
N ALA A 56 -0.96 -5.66 67.02
CA ALA A 56 -1.64 -6.93 67.20
C ALA A 56 -2.49 -6.87 68.47
N GLN A 57 -3.77 -7.24 68.39
CA GLN A 57 -4.63 -7.41 69.56
C GLN A 57 -4.21 -8.68 70.30
N ALA A 58 -3.16 -8.60 71.09
CA ALA A 58 -2.83 -9.63 72.05
C ALA A 58 -3.32 -9.15 73.42
N ASP A 59 -4.42 -9.73 73.91
CA ASP A 59 -4.70 -9.77 75.34
C ASP A 59 -3.60 -10.61 76.00
N ALA A 60 -2.43 -9.99 76.21
CA ALA A 60 -1.24 -10.64 76.72
C ALA A 60 -0.83 -9.99 78.05
N VAL A 61 -0.60 -10.83 79.05
CA VAL A 61 -0.15 -10.46 80.38
C VAL A 61 1.26 -9.89 80.28
N ALA A 62 1.51 -8.77 80.97
CA ALA A 62 2.82 -8.15 81.12
C ALA A 62 3.70 -9.07 81.99
N ASP A 63 4.55 -9.87 81.34
CA ASP A 63 5.55 -10.72 81.97
C ASP A 63 6.93 -10.47 81.34
N GLN A 64 8.00 -10.54 82.13
CA GLN A 64 9.35 -10.12 81.77
C GLN A 64 9.95 -10.91 80.59
N LEU A 65 9.53 -12.15 80.41
CA LEU A 65 9.98 -13.01 79.31
C LEU A 65 9.19 -12.75 78.00
N SER A 66 8.07 -12.03 78.07
CA SER A 66 7.14 -11.89 76.95
C SER A 66 7.65 -10.94 75.87
N ILE A 67 8.42 -9.90 76.21
CA ILE A 67 8.81 -8.88 75.22
C ILE A 67 9.92 -9.38 74.29
N TRP A 68 10.92 -10.10 74.82
CA TRP A 68 11.91 -10.77 73.99
C TRP A 68 11.28 -11.84 73.09
N GLN A 69 10.37 -12.64 73.65
CA GLN A 69 9.62 -13.62 72.85
C GLN A 69 8.77 -12.95 71.77
N ARG A 70 8.21 -11.76 72.04
CA ARG A 70 7.48 -10.94 71.06
C ARG A 70 8.39 -10.39 69.97
N PHE A 71 9.60 -9.93 70.32
CA PHE A 71 10.61 -9.47 69.37
C PHE A 71 11.07 -10.61 68.45
N VAL A 72 11.46 -11.75 69.02
CA VAL A 72 11.85 -12.94 68.24
C VAL A 72 10.71 -13.41 67.34
N ARG A 73 9.47 -13.42 67.85
CA ARG A 73 8.29 -13.76 67.05
C ARG A 73 8.06 -12.77 65.91
N ALA A 74 8.19 -11.47 66.17
CA ALA A 74 8.05 -10.42 65.16
C ALA A 74 9.09 -10.56 64.03
N ILE A 75 10.35 -10.86 64.38
CA ILE A 75 11.41 -11.13 63.40
C ILE A 75 11.08 -12.37 62.56
N LYS A 76 10.66 -13.47 63.19
CA LYS A 76 10.27 -14.70 62.47
C LYS A 76 9.11 -14.44 61.50
N THR A 77 8.10 -13.68 61.91
CA THR A 77 7.00 -13.27 61.01
C THR A 77 7.47 -12.36 59.87
N ALA A 78 8.37 -11.40 60.13
CA ALA A 78 8.92 -10.53 59.09
C ALA A 78 9.82 -11.29 58.08
N ARG A 79 10.39 -12.42 58.50
CA ARG A 79 11.21 -13.32 57.67
C ARG A 79 10.38 -14.33 56.87
N GLY A 80 9.05 -14.30 56.99
CA GLY A 80 8.13 -15.16 56.24
C GLY A 80 7.90 -16.56 56.84
N GLU A 81 8.34 -16.81 58.08
CA GLU A 81 8.11 -18.08 58.77
C GLU A 81 6.72 -18.05 59.44
N SER A 82 5.73 -18.57 58.72
CA SER A 82 4.31 -18.58 59.09
C SER A 82 4.02 -19.16 60.48
N SER A 83 3.31 -18.40 61.31
CA SER A 83 2.53 -18.94 62.43
C SER A 83 1.05 -18.70 62.12
N ALA A 84 0.25 -19.77 62.12
CA ALA A 84 -1.16 -19.78 61.73
C ALA A 84 -1.97 -18.65 62.41
N SER A 85 -2.64 -17.85 61.58
CA SER A 85 -3.53 -16.78 62.00
C SER A 85 -4.87 -17.34 62.51
N LEU A 86 -5.19 -17.12 63.78
CA LEU A 86 -6.57 -17.19 64.27
C LEU A 86 -7.32 -15.92 63.81
N PRO A 87 -8.51 -16.03 63.19
CA PRO A 87 -9.28 -14.88 62.74
C PRO A 87 -10.02 -14.28 63.93
N HIS A 88 -9.57 -13.12 64.42
CA HIS A 88 -10.37 -12.27 65.30
C HIS A 88 -10.34 -10.84 64.75
N ALA A 89 -11.52 -10.25 64.65
CA ALA A 89 -11.78 -8.94 64.06
C ALA A 89 -10.95 -7.84 64.73
N LEU A 90 -10.14 -7.15 63.93
CA LEU A 90 -9.40 -5.94 64.32
C LEU A 90 -10.41 -4.80 64.53
N PRO A 91 -10.43 -4.11 65.68
CA PRO A 91 -11.05 -2.80 65.76
C PRO A 91 -10.24 -1.80 64.92
N ASP A 92 -10.95 -0.97 64.17
CA ASP A 92 -10.40 0.03 63.25
C ASP A 92 -9.34 0.92 63.90
N GLY A 93 -8.11 0.77 63.42
CA GLY A 93 -7.03 1.70 63.71
C GLY A 93 -5.65 1.09 63.52
N ASN A 94 -5.14 1.09 62.29
CA ASN A 94 -3.69 1.00 62.05
C ASN A 94 -3.01 2.26 62.59
N ARG A 95 -2.86 2.36 63.91
CA ARG A 95 -2.14 3.45 64.55
C ARG A 95 -0.66 3.07 64.59
N SER A 96 0.10 3.57 63.62
CA SER A 96 1.54 3.52 63.66
C SER A 96 2.06 4.58 64.64
N TYR A 97 2.91 4.18 65.58
CA TYR A 97 3.57 5.10 66.51
C TYR A 97 5.05 5.21 66.18
N PHE A 98 5.58 6.43 66.22
CA PHE A 98 7.00 6.77 66.00
C PHE A 98 7.57 6.52 64.60
N LEU A 99 6.78 5.96 63.67
CA LEU A 99 7.21 5.73 62.27
C LEU A 99 7.37 7.04 61.49
N HIS A 100 6.47 8.00 61.72
CA HIS A 100 6.49 9.29 61.04
C HIS A 100 7.79 10.06 61.31
N ASP A 101 8.18 10.17 62.57
CA ASP A 101 9.40 10.91 62.96
C ASP A 101 10.67 10.19 62.47
N LEU A 102 10.71 8.85 62.55
CA LEU A 102 11.84 8.09 62.01
C LEU A 102 12.04 8.35 60.50
N LEU A 103 10.95 8.25 59.72
CA LEU A 103 11.03 8.41 58.28
C LEU A 103 11.36 9.85 57.87
N THR A 104 10.65 10.81 58.45
CA THR A 104 10.74 12.22 58.01
C THR A 104 11.91 12.97 58.60
N GLN A 105 12.34 12.65 59.83
CA GLN A 105 13.43 13.37 60.50
C GLN A 105 14.79 12.71 60.30
N PHE A 106 14.85 11.39 60.14
CA PHE A 106 16.11 10.67 59.96
C PHE A 106 16.25 10.10 58.54
N ILE A 107 15.44 9.10 58.16
CA ILE A 107 15.67 8.33 56.93
C ILE A 107 15.63 9.23 55.68
N PHE A 108 14.62 10.09 55.51
CA PHE A 108 14.50 10.95 54.34
C PHE A 108 15.49 12.11 54.34
N ARG A 109 15.81 12.67 55.52
CA ARG A 109 16.82 13.72 55.62
C ARG A 109 18.21 13.20 55.29
N GLU A 110 18.47 11.94 55.59
CA GLU A 110 19.72 11.24 55.33
C GLU A 110 19.77 10.55 53.95
N ALA A 111 18.74 10.69 53.12
CA ALA A 111 18.68 10.06 51.79
C ALA A 111 19.84 10.47 50.85
N HIS A 112 20.50 11.59 51.13
CA HIS A 112 21.68 12.08 50.40
C HIS A 112 22.98 11.34 50.73
N LEU A 113 23.01 10.52 51.79
CA LEU A 113 24.19 9.72 52.18
C LEU A 113 24.39 8.48 51.30
N VAL A 114 23.34 8.04 50.61
CA VAL A 114 23.44 6.97 49.61
C VAL A 114 23.85 7.60 48.29
N GLU A 115 25.17 7.68 48.05
CA GLU A 115 25.67 8.09 46.74
C GLU A 115 25.23 7.07 45.69
N PRO A 116 24.45 7.47 44.66
CA PRO A 116 24.08 6.56 43.58
C PRO A 116 25.35 6.16 42.85
N ASN A 117 25.50 4.85 42.57
CA ASN A 117 26.67 4.34 41.86
C ASN A 117 26.90 5.11 40.56
N LEU A 118 27.95 5.94 40.55
CA LEU A 118 28.23 6.92 39.50
C LEU A 118 28.35 6.25 38.13
N GLN A 119 28.83 5.01 38.07
CA GLN A 119 28.95 4.25 36.83
C GLN A 119 27.58 3.97 36.19
N TRP A 120 26.56 3.64 36.99
CA TRP A 120 25.21 3.43 36.49
C TRP A 120 24.57 4.74 36.04
N ALA A 121 24.73 5.82 36.82
CA ALA A 121 24.21 7.13 36.46
C ALA A 121 24.76 7.63 35.11
N TRP A 122 26.07 7.47 34.87
CA TRP A 122 26.71 7.84 33.60
C TRP A 122 26.26 6.96 32.43
N ARG A 123 26.12 5.64 32.61
CA ARG A 123 25.60 4.73 31.58
C ARG A 123 24.19 5.14 31.13
N TYR A 124 23.28 5.40 32.08
CA TYR A 124 21.92 5.82 31.75
C TYR A 124 21.86 7.19 31.09
N ARG A 125 22.74 8.13 31.46
CA ARG A 125 22.85 9.43 30.79
C ARG A 125 23.32 9.27 29.34
N LEU A 126 24.35 8.45 29.10
CA LEU A 126 24.87 8.20 27.78
C LEU A 126 23.86 7.48 26.88
N LEU A 127 23.17 6.46 27.40
CA LEU A 127 22.07 5.78 26.70
C LEU A 127 20.96 6.75 26.31
N ARG A 128 20.56 7.64 27.21
CA ARG A 128 19.51 8.63 26.96
C ARG A 128 19.95 9.66 25.92
N LEU A 129 21.18 10.17 26.03
CA LEU A 129 21.74 11.10 25.05
C LEU A 129 21.87 10.44 23.67
N GLY A 130 22.35 9.20 23.62
CA GLY A 130 22.43 8.41 22.39
C GLY A 130 21.06 8.17 21.77
N GLY A 131 20.05 7.86 22.57
CA GLY A 131 18.66 7.72 22.12
C GLY A 131 18.10 9.01 21.54
N HIS A 132 18.27 10.15 22.23
CA HIS A 132 17.84 11.45 21.71
C HIS A 132 18.58 11.84 20.43
N LEU A 133 19.89 11.60 20.36
CA LEU A 133 20.70 11.87 19.18
C LEU A 133 20.25 10.99 18.01
N LEU A 134 19.96 9.71 18.25
CA LEU A 134 19.43 8.80 17.23
C LEU A 134 18.09 9.30 16.67
N VAL A 135 17.17 9.74 17.53
CA VAL A 135 15.87 10.30 17.08
C VAL A 135 16.09 11.56 16.24
N LEU A 136 16.99 12.45 16.65
CA LEU A 136 17.31 13.66 15.88
C LEU A 136 17.93 13.32 14.52
N VAL A 137 18.84 12.34 14.47
CA VAL A 137 19.44 11.87 13.21
C VAL A 137 18.39 11.26 12.29
N LEU A 138 17.50 10.40 12.81
CA LEU A 138 16.43 9.79 12.01
C LEU A 138 15.44 10.86 11.51
N ALA A 139 15.07 11.82 12.35
CA ALA A 139 14.23 12.95 11.95
C ALA A 139 14.89 13.79 10.85
N PHE A 140 16.19 14.05 10.97
CA PHE A 140 16.96 14.77 9.95
C PHE A 140 17.03 13.98 8.63
N LEU A 141 17.27 12.67 8.67
CA LEU A 141 17.30 11.82 7.48
C LEU A 141 15.93 11.76 6.78
N LEU A 142 14.84 11.66 7.54
CA LEU A 142 13.48 11.70 7.00
C LEU A 142 13.16 13.07 6.38
N TRP A 143 13.54 14.16 7.06
CA TRP A 143 13.36 15.51 6.53
C TRP A 143 14.17 15.71 5.23
N GLN A 144 15.43 15.29 5.20
CA GLN A 144 16.25 15.33 3.98
C GLN A 144 15.63 14.50 2.86
N GLY A 145 15.21 13.27 3.13
CA GLY A 145 14.55 12.41 2.14
C GLY A 145 13.24 13.01 1.59
N MET A 146 12.44 13.63 2.46
CA MET A 146 11.21 14.33 2.04
C MET A 146 11.51 15.56 1.17
N GLN A 147 12.55 16.34 1.50
CA GLN A 147 12.97 17.48 0.67
C GLN A 147 13.46 17.03 -0.71
N THR A 148 14.28 15.97 -0.78
CA THR A 148 14.71 15.40 -2.06
C THR A 148 13.50 14.90 -2.85
N SER A 149 12.56 14.21 -2.22
CA SER A 149 11.34 13.75 -2.86
C SER A 149 10.45 14.86 -3.38
N GLN A 150 10.29 15.93 -2.61
CA GLN A 150 9.56 17.10 -3.06
C GLN A 150 10.20 17.72 -4.29
N GLN A 151 11.53 17.86 -4.32
CA GLN A 151 12.25 18.39 -5.48
C GLN A 151 12.09 17.49 -6.69
N THR A 152 12.35 16.18 -6.56
CA THR A 152 12.27 15.25 -7.68
C THR A 152 10.85 15.13 -8.26
N ASN A 153 9.83 15.00 -7.40
CA ASN A 153 8.44 15.01 -7.85
C ASN A 153 8.03 16.38 -8.44
N GLY A 154 8.55 17.48 -7.87
CA GLY A 154 8.32 18.83 -8.37
C GLY A 154 8.91 19.04 -9.77
N ASP A 155 10.14 18.59 -10.01
CA ASP A 155 10.81 18.66 -11.31
C ASP A 155 10.05 17.85 -12.37
N TYR A 156 9.58 16.66 -12.00
CA TYR A 156 8.69 15.85 -12.84
C TYR A 156 7.41 16.60 -13.23
N LEU A 157 6.71 17.16 -12.25
CA LEU A 157 5.46 17.91 -12.50
C LEU A 157 5.70 19.16 -13.34
N ASN A 158 6.79 19.88 -13.11
CA ASN A 158 7.16 21.08 -13.87
C ASN A 158 7.46 20.75 -15.34
N GLU A 159 8.23 19.71 -15.59
CA GLU A 159 8.56 19.26 -16.95
C GLU A 159 7.32 18.78 -17.69
N ILE A 160 6.44 18.00 -17.04
CA ILE A 160 5.18 17.57 -17.65
C ILE A 160 4.27 18.77 -17.91
N SER A 161 4.18 19.73 -17.00
CA SER A 161 3.42 20.96 -17.22
C SER A 161 3.94 21.74 -18.44
N ALA A 162 5.27 21.81 -18.61
CA ALA A 162 5.89 22.46 -19.76
C ALA A 162 5.59 21.71 -21.06
N ARG A 163 5.73 20.37 -21.08
CA ARG A 163 5.37 19.52 -22.23
C ARG A 163 3.89 19.63 -22.58
N ALA A 164 3.00 19.62 -21.58
CA ALA A 164 1.56 19.74 -21.78
C ALA A 164 1.19 21.11 -22.38
N THR A 165 1.87 22.19 -21.95
CA THR A 165 1.66 23.53 -22.51
C THR A 165 2.10 23.60 -23.98
N ARG A 166 3.21 22.95 -24.33
CA ARG A 166 3.65 22.84 -25.74
C ARG A 166 2.63 22.05 -26.57
N LEU A 167 2.19 20.90 -26.07
CA LEU A 167 1.19 20.06 -26.72
C LEU A 167 -0.14 20.81 -26.95
N ASP A 168 -0.62 21.57 -25.96
CA ASP A 168 -1.82 22.41 -26.11
C ASP A 168 -1.65 23.45 -27.23
N GLY A 169 -0.45 24.06 -27.35
CA GLY A 169 -0.12 24.95 -28.45
C GLY A 169 -0.16 24.26 -29.82
N GLU A 170 0.38 23.04 -29.93
CA GLU A 170 0.38 22.24 -31.15
C GLU A 170 -1.04 21.79 -31.56
N VAL A 171 -1.85 21.33 -30.60
CA VAL A 171 -3.27 20.99 -30.83
C VAL A 171 -4.07 22.20 -31.31
N LYS A 172 -3.84 23.38 -30.72
CA LYS A 172 -4.50 24.64 -31.13
C LYS A 172 -4.06 25.07 -32.53
N ALA A 173 -2.77 24.96 -32.84
CA ALA A 173 -2.24 25.27 -34.17
C ALA A 173 -2.85 24.34 -35.24
N TYR A 174 -2.97 23.04 -34.93
CA TYR A 174 -3.66 22.07 -35.78
C TYR A 174 -5.13 22.45 -35.98
N THR A 175 -5.86 22.80 -34.92
CA THR A 175 -7.28 23.14 -35.02
C THR A 175 -7.52 24.36 -35.91
N GLY A 176 -6.60 25.33 -35.91
CA GLY A 176 -6.68 26.51 -36.78
C GLY A 176 -6.39 26.23 -38.26
N LYS A 177 -5.58 25.23 -38.56
CA LYS A 177 -5.25 24.77 -39.93
C LYS A 177 -5.14 23.25 -39.94
N PRO A 178 -6.27 22.53 -40.00
CA PRO A 178 -6.27 21.08 -39.92
C PRO A 178 -5.58 20.51 -41.16
N ALA A 179 -4.46 19.83 -40.94
CA ALA A 179 -3.73 19.08 -41.96
C ALA A 179 -3.43 17.71 -41.36
N MET A 180 -3.65 16.62 -42.08
CA MET A 180 -3.58 15.26 -41.51
C MET A 180 -2.13 14.79 -41.19
N ALA A 181 -1.12 15.36 -41.82
CA ALA A 181 0.27 14.91 -41.72
C ALA A 181 0.93 14.94 -40.31
N PRO A 182 0.64 15.89 -39.41
CA PRO A 182 1.22 15.96 -38.08
C PRO A 182 0.43 15.18 -37.01
N VAL A 183 -0.70 14.53 -37.35
CA VAL A 183 -1.57 13.87 -36.35
C VAL A 183 -0.83 12.77 -35.58
N PRO A 184 -0.07 11.85 -36.21
CA PRO A 184 0.66 10.84 -35.44
C PRO A 184 1.73 11.45 -34.53
N ALA A 185 2.49 12.43 -35.01
CA ALA A 185 3.50 13.10 -34.18
C ALA A 185 2.90 13.79 -32.93
N LEU A 186 1.68 14.33 -33.07
CA LEU A 186 0.93 14.93 -31.97
C LEU A 186 0.44 13.87 -30.97
N LEU A 187 0.00 12.72 -31.46
CA LEU A 187 -0.43 11.59 -30.65
C LEU A 187 0.75 10.90 -29.94
N ASP A 188 1.90 10.76 -30.60
CA ASP A 188 3.15 10.29 -30.00
C ASP A 188 3.57 11.21 -28.85
N SER A 189 3.59 12.53 -29.09
CA SER A 189 3.88 13.52 -28.05
C SER A 189 2.92 13.43 -26.85
N ALA A 190 1.64 13.13 -27.10
CA ALA A 190 0.66 12.93 -26.04
C ALA A 190 0.88 11.63 -25.27
N ARG A 191 1.25 10.53 -25.95
CA ARG A 191 1.53 9.23 -25.34
C ARG A 191 2.79 9.27 -24.46
N GLU A 192 3.82 9.96 -24.91
CA GLU A 192 5.10 10.07 -24.22
C GLU A 192 5.11 11.19 -23.16
N LEU A 193 3.98 11.87 -22.95
CA LEU A 193 3.90 13.06 -22.11
C LEU A 193 4.32 12.79 -20.66
N SER A 194 3.90 11.66 -20.08
CA SER A 194 4.27 11.24 -18.72
C SER A 194 5.54 10.39 -18.66
N ALA A 195 6.20 10.12 -19.80
CA ALA A 195 7.39 9.29 -19.82
C ALA A 195 8.57 10.02 -19.15
N TRP A 196 9.15 9.37 -18.15
CA TRP A 196 10.35 9.84 -17.45
C TRP A 196 11.50 8.84 -17.64
N PRO A 197 12.69 9.29 -18.06
CA PRO A 197 13.82 8.38 -18.28
C PRO A 197 14.14 7.56 -17.02
N GLU A 198 14.34 6.25 -17.21
CA GLU A 198 14.83 5.31 -16.18
C GLU A 198 13.94 5.18 -14.92
N LEU A 199 12.71 5.70 -14.95
CA LEU A 199 11.75 5.56 -13.86
C LEU A 199 10.76 4.45 -14.18
N ASP A 200 10.77 3.39 -13.37
CA ASP A 200 9.69 2.42 -13.32
C ASP A 200 8.53 2.99 -12.46
N PRO A 201 7.34 3.23 -13.04
CA PRO A 201 6.20 3.78 -12.30
C PRO A 201 5.77 2.91 -11.11
N ASP A 202 5.96 1.58 -11.19
CA ASP A 202 5.53 0.61 -10.17
C ASP A 202 6.63 0.37 -9.12
N ALA A 203 7.88 0.68 -9.45
CA ALA A 203 9.04 0.49 -8.56
C ALA A 203 9.90 1.78 -8.43
N PRO A 204 9.35 2.89 -7.91
CA PRO A 204 10.11 4.14 -7.81
C PRO A 204 11.22 4.05 -6.75
N PRO A 205 12.39 4.67 -6.98
CA PRO A 205 13.46 4.76 -5.97
C PRO A 205 13.01 5.48 -4.68
N LEU A 206 13.71 5.26 -3.57
CA LEU A 206 13.39 5.92 -2.28
C LEU A 206 13.36 7.44 -2.36
N THR A 207 14.16 8.04 -3.25
CA THR A 207 14.17 9.49 -3.48
C THR A 207 12.84 10.05 -3.96
N TRP A 208 11.98 9.25 -4.58
CA TRP A 208 10.63 9.65 -5.02
C TRP A 208 9.54 9.35 -3.99
N ARG A 209 9.87 8.51 -3.01
CA ARG A 209 8.93 7.98 -2.00
C ARG A 209 8.73 9.01 -0.88
N TYR A 210 8.36 8.63 0.34
CA TYR A 210 7.95 9.56 1.43
C TYR A 210 6.55 10.18 1.28
N GLY A 211 5.65 9.52 0.55
CA GLY A 211 4.23 9.92 0.46
C GLY A 211 3.93 11.07 -0.51
N LEU A 212 4.93 11.52 -1.27
CA LEU A 212 4.82 12.60 -2.26
C LEU A 212 4.79 12.10 -3.71
N TYR A 213 4.77 10.78 -3.90
CA TYR A 213 4.88 10.16 -5.22
C TYR A 213 3.67 10.50 -6.10
N SER A 214 3.92 11.28 -7.16
CA SER A 214 2.86 11.90 -7.97
C SER A 214 2.69 11.30 -9.37
N VAL A 215 3.48 10.30 -9.74
CA VAL A 215 3.49 9.74 -11.11
C VAL A 215 2.17 9.03 -11.48
N PRO A 216 1.61 8.11 -10.66
CA PRO A 216 0.40 7.35 -11.03
C PRO A 216 -0.82 8.21 -11.40
N PRO A 217 -1.24 9.23 -10.61
CA PRO A 217 -2.38 10.06 -11.00
C PRO A 217 -2.12 10.88 -12.27
N VAL A 218 -0.85 11.22 -12.53
CA VAL A 218 -0.46 11.93 -13.76
C VAL A 218 -0.51 10.99 -14.96
N THR A 219 0.01 9.76 -14.86
CA THR A 219 -0.05 8.77 -15.94
C THR A 219 -1.49 8.44 -16.33
N ASP A 220 -2.39 8.30 -15.35
CA ASP A 220 -3.82 8.06 -15.60
C ASP A 220 -4.49 9.24 -16.33
N SER A 221 -4.11 10.47 -15.95
CA SER A 221 -4.59 11.69 -16.59
C SER A 221 -4.07 11.82 -18.03
N VAL A 222 -2.81 11.46 -18.27
CA VAL A 222 -2.19 11.43 -19.60
C VAL A 222 -2.84 10.36 -20.48
N ALA A 223 -3.07 9.15 -19.96
CA ALA A 223 -3.78 8.10 -20.70
C ALA A 223 -5.19 8.54 -21.12
N SER A 224 -5.91 9.20 -20.19
CA SER A 224 -7.23 9.77 -20.48
C SER A 224 -7.17 10.90 -21.52
N LEU A 225 -6.14 11.75 -21.48
CA LEU A 225 -5.91 12.80 -22.50
C LEU A 225 -5.62 12.19 -23.87
N TYR A 226 -4.73 11.21 -23.92
CA TYR A 226 -4.37 10.50 -25.15
C TYR A 226 -5.60 9.86 -25.81
N ASN A 227 -6.44 9.17 -25.03
CA ASN A 227 -7.70 8.60 -25.54
C ASN A 227 -8.64 9.66 -26.12
N ARG A 228 -8.79 10.82 -25.47
CA ARG A 228 -9.58 11.93 -26.02
C ARG A 228 -9.00 12.49 -27.31
N LEU A 229 -7.67 12.59 -27.42
CA LEU A 229 -7.01 13.06 -28.63
C LEU A 229 -7.18 12.06 -29.78
N LEU A 230 -7.14 10.75 -29.51
CA LEU A 230 -7.48 9.73 -30.52
C LEU A 230 -8.92 9.93 -31.04
N ASP A 231 -9.88 10.15 -30.14
CA ASP A 231 -11.29 10.37 -30.51
C ASP A 231 -11.52 11.65 -31.31
N GLN A 232 -10.73 12.70 -31.05
CA GLN A 232 -10.90 14.00 -31.68
C GLN A 232 -10.13 14.15 -32.99
N LEU A 233 -8.96 13.51 -33.10
CA LEU A 233 -8.04 13.74 -34.22
C LEU A 233 -8.01 12.56 -35.20
N LEU A 234 -8.02 11.32 -34.69
CA LEU A 234 -7.85 10.13 -35.50
C LEU A 234 -9.19 9.50 -35.90
N LEU A 235 -10.15 9.47 -34.99
CA LEU A 235 -11.44 8.82 -35.24
C LEU A 235 -12.30 9.50 -36.33
N PRO A 236 -12.46 10.84 -36.37
CA PRO A 236 -13.30 11.48 -37.37
C PRO A 236 -12.92 11.17 -38.84
N PRO A 237 -11.63 11.22 -39.24
CA PRO A 237 -11.27 10.88 -40.61
C PRO A 237 -11.40 9.37 -40.90
N LEU A 238 -11.28 8.50 -39.90
CA LEU A 238 -11.58 7.07 -40.06
C LEU A 238 -13.07 6.84 -40.33
N VAL A 239 -13.96 7.57 -39.64
CA VAL A 239 -15.41 7.48 -39.91
C VAL A 239 -15.75 7.97 -41.31
N LYS A 240 -15.19 9.11 -41.73
CA LYS A 240 -15.40 9.63 -43.09
C LYS A 240 -14.84 8.70 -44.17
N ARG A 241 -13.73 8.02 -43.87
CA ARG A 241 -13.16 6.96 -44.71
C ARG A 241 -14.12 5.77 -44.84
N MET A 242 -14.71 5.31 -43.73
CA MET A 242 -15.71 4.24 -43.74
C MET A 242 -16.93 4.60 -44.60
N GLU A 243 -17.46 5.81 -44.44
CA GLU A 243 -18.57 6.32 -45.26
C GLU A 243 -18.20 6.35 -46.75
N TYR A 244 -16.99 6.83 -47.09
CA TYR A 244 -16.50 6.86 -48.45
C TYR A 244 -16.38 5.45 -49.05
N VAL A 245 -15.74 4.51 -48.35
CA VAL A 245 -15.58 3.12 -48.80
C VAL A 245 -16.94 2.46 -49.00
N LEU A 246 -17.90 2.73 -48.12
CA LEU A 246 -19.26 2.22 -48.25
C LEU A 246 -19.97 2.78 -49.49
N ALA A 247 -19.92 4.10 -49.69
CA ALA A 247 -20.54 4.76 -50.85
C ALA A 247 -19.90 4.32 -52.17
N ASP A 248 -18.58 4.18 -52.19
CA ASP A 248 -17.81 3.72 -53.34
C ASP A 248 -18.06 2.23 -53.66
N ALA A 249 -18.16 1.36 -52.64
CA ALA A 249 -18.51 -0.05 -52.85
C ALA A 249 -19.90 -0.19 -53.50
N ILE A 250 -20.88 0.63 -53.10
CA ILE A 250 -22.21 0.68 -53.72
C ILE A 250 -22.09 1.15 -55.18
N ALA A 251 -21.29 2.18 -55.45
CA ALA A 251 -21.08 2.70 -56.80
C ALA A 251 -20.41 1.65 -57.73
N ARG A 252 -19.46 0.87 -57.22
CA ARG A 252 -18.79 -0.22 -57.94
C ARG A 252 -19.59 -1.52 -58.01
N GLN A 253 -20.78 -1.57 -57.40
CA GLN A 253 -21.61 -2.76 -57.30
C GLN A 253 -20.93 -3.95 -56.56
N ASP A 254 -20.03 -3.67 -55.60
CA ASP A 254 -19.39 -4.70 -54.79
C ASP A 254 -20.20 -4.97 -53.51
N SER A 255 -21.04 -6.01 -53.56
CA SER A 255 -21.90 -6.39 -52.43
C SER A 255 -21.12 -6.89 -51.21
N LYS A 256 -19.92 -7.47 -51.38
CA LYS A 256 -19.12 -7.97 -50.25
C LYS A 256 -18.50 -6.79 -49.52
N ALA A 257 -17.81 -5.90 -50.24
CA ALA A 257 -17.19 -4.72 -49.65
C ALA A 257 -18.24 -3.79 -48.99
N ALA A 258 -19.41 -3.62 -49.63
CA ALA A 258 -20.50 -2.82 -49.05
C ALA A 258 -21.06 -3.45 -47.77
N TYR A 259 -21.17 -4.78 -47.69
CA TYR A 259 -21.61 -5.46 -46.48
C TYR A 259 -20.62 -5.29 -45.33
N ASP A 260 -19.33 -5.55 -45.60
CA ASP A 260 -18.28 -5.47 -44.59
C ASP A 260 -18.16 -4.02 -44.07
N ALA A 261 -18.10 -3.02 -44.97
CA ALA A 261 -18.04 -1.61 -44.59
C ALA A 261 -19.28 -1.16 -43.78
N LEU A 262 -20.49 -1.55 -44.21
CA LEU A 262 -21.73 -1.22 -43.48
C LEU A 262 -21.73 -1.85 -42.09
N ARG A 263 -21.27 -3.10 -41.96
CA ARG A 263 -21.21 -3.80 -40.67
C ARG A 263 -20.28 -3.07 -39.70
N ILE A 264 -19.07 -2.74 -40.12
CA ILE A 264 -18.11 -2.00 -39.27
C ILE A 264 -18.64 -0.62 -38.90
N TYR A 265 -19.22 0.09 -39.87
CA TYR A 265 -19.83 1.39 -39.62
C TYR A 265 -20.96 1.32 -38.58
N LEU A 266 -21.78 0.27 -38.60
CA LEU A 266 -22.82 0.04 -37.59
C LEU A 266 -22.26 -0.37 -36.23
N LEU A 267 -21.18 -1.15 -36.19
CA LEU A 267 -20.50 -1.52 -34.93
C LEU A 267 -19.90 -0.31 -34.21
N LEU A 268 -19.42 0.68 -34.97
CA LEU A 268 -18.91 1.95 -34.40
C LEU A 268 -20.03 2.91 -33.99
N ASN A 269 -21.23 2.72 -34.53
CA ASN A 269 -22.42 3.53 -34.27
C ASN A 269 -23.46 2.72 -33.48
N LEU A 270 -23.04 1.89 -32.52
CA LEU A 270 -23.95 1.14 -31.67
C LEU A 270 -24.73 2.07 -30.73
N ASP A 271 -25.98 1.73 -30.46
CA ASP A 271 -26.72 2.39 -29.39
C ASP A 271 -26.20 1.93 -28.03
N LYS A 272 -26.34 2.77 -26.99
CA LYS A 272 -25.85 2.47 -25.64
C LYS A 272 -26.37 1.15 -25.07
N ASP A 273 -27.57 0.73 -25.48
CA ASP A 273 -28.21 -0.51 -25.05
C ASP A 273 -27.63 -1.76 -25.72
N HIS A 274 -26.72 -1.60 -26.70
CA HIS A 274 -26.15 -2.67 -27.51
C HIS A 274 -24.61 -2.68 -27.52
N GLU A 275 -23.98 -2.06 -26.52
CA GLU A 275 -22.51 -2.04 -26.39
C GLU A 275 -21.92 -3.45 -26.19
N ASP A 276 -22.71 -4.43 -25.76
CA ASP A 276 -22.35 -5.85 -25.66
C ASP A 276 -21.92 -6.47 -27.00
N LYS A 277 -22.36 -5.89 -28.12
CA LYS A 277 -22.05 -6.34 -29.48
C LYS A 277 -20.81 -5.68 -30.08
N TYR A 278 -20.20 -4.74 -29.36
CA TYR A 278 -19.01 -4.06 -29.82
C TYR A 278 -17.84 -5.04 -29.95
N ASN A 279 -17.19 -5.05 -31.11
CA ASN A 279 -16.04 -5.91 -31.38
C ASN A 279 -14.88 -5.06 -31.89
N ALA A 280 -14.01 -4.67 -30.96
CA ALA A 280 -12.85 -3.83 -31.27
C ALA A 280 -11.90 -4.50 -32.28
N ALA A 281 -11.63 -5.80 -32.10
CA ALA A 281 -10.72 -6.56 -32.97
C ALA A 281 -11.23 -6.63 -34.42
N GLU A 282 -12.55 -6.75 -34.62
CA GLU A 282 -13.16 -6.78 -35.94
C GLU A 282 -13.04 -5.41 -36.64
N ILE A 283 -13.36 -4.33 -35.92
CA ILE A 283 -13.22 -2.95 -36.43
C ILE A 283 -11.75 -2.65 -36.77
N GLN A 284 -10.85 -2.95 -35.84
CA GLN A 284 -9.42 -2.75 -36.00
C GLN A 284 -8.87 -3.47 -37.23
N SER A 285 -9.18 -4.76 -37.38
CA SER A 285 -8.72 -5.58 -38.49
C SER A 285 -9.21 -5.04 -39.83
N TRP A 286 -10.49 -4.63 -39.91
CA TRP A 286 -11.03 -4.03 -41.11
C TRP A 286 -10.36 -2.70 -41.46
N VAL A 287 -10.17 -1.81 -40.48
CA VAL A 287 -9.52 -0.50 -40.69
C VAL A 287 -8.09 -0.68 -41.17
N ILE A 288 -7.30 -1.54 -40.52
CA ILE A 288 -5.90 -1.80 -40.90
C ILE A 288 -5.83 -2.35 -42.33
N ASN A 289 -6.74 -3.25 -42.71
CA ASN A 289 -6.80 -3.81 -44.06
C ASN A 289 -7.21 -2.77 -45.12
N ASP A 290 -8.22 -1.93 -44.84
CA ASP A 290 -8.65 -0.85 -45.73
C ASP A 290 -7.53 0.18 -45.95
N LEU A 291 -6.86 0.61 -44.88
CA LEU A 291 -5.70 1.48 -44.97
C LEU A 291 -4.55 0.81 -45.75
N GLY A 292 -4.38 -0.49 -45.60
CA GLY A 292 -3.34 -1.27 -46.27
C GLY A 292 -3.49 -1.32 -47.78
N ASN A 293 -4.71 -1.22 -48.29
CA ASN A 293 -5.06 -1.30 -49.71
C ASN A 293 -5.19 0.07 -50.39
N SER A 294 -4.87 1.16 -49.69
CA SER A 294 -5.10 2.54 -50.15
C SER A 294 -3.88 3.45 -49.99
N ASP A 295 -3.70 4.38 -50.92
CA ASP A 295 -2.67 5.43 -50.86
C ASP A 295 -2.98 6.55 -49.84
N SER A 296 -4.14 6.52 -49.18
CA SER A 296 -4.61 7.56 -48.26
C SER A 296 -3.77 7.73 -46.99
N VAL A 297 -2.94 6.74 -46.66
CA VAL A 297 -2.05 6.76 -45.49
C VAL A 297 -0.92 7.78 -45.67
N ALA A 298 -0.65 8.20 -46.91
CA ALA A 298 0.25 9.32 -47.20
C ALA A 298 -0.21 10.63 -46.54
N GLY A 299 -1.54 10.84 -46.41
CA GLY A 299 -2.10 12.02 -45.76
C GLY A 299 -1.79 12.11 -44.28
N PHE A 300 -1.53 10.99 -43.62
CA PHE A 300 -1.28 10.91 -42.18
C PHE A 300 0.21 10.90 -41.80
N GLY A 301 1.12 11.23 -42.72
CA GLY A 301 2.55 11.29 -42.38
C GLY A 301 3.26 9.93 -42.32
N GLY A 302 2.63 8.86 -42.81
CA GLY A 302 3.26 7.55 -43.00
C GLY A 302 2.56 6.40 -42.27
N ARG A 303 2.67 5.20 -42.83
CA ARG A 303 1.88 4.03 -42.41
C ARG A 303 2.20 3.50 -41.02
N ALA A 304 3.49 3.41 -40.68
CA ALA A 304 3.89 2.80 -39.41
C ALA A 304 3.40 3.59 -38.18
N ALA A 305 3.47 4.93 -38.23
CA ALA A 305 3.11 5.78 -37.10
C ALA A 305 1.61 5.71 -36.79
N VAL A 306 0.76 5.73 -37.82
CA VAL A 306 -0.70 5.71 -37.67
C VAL A 306 -1.21 4.38 -37.15
N LEU A 307 -0.63 3.26 -37.62
CA LEU A 307 -1.09 1.92 -37.24
C LEU A 307 -1.02 1.72 -35.72
N THR A 308 0.08 2.12 -35.08
CA THR A 308 0.25 2.05 -33.62
C THR A 308 -0.89 2.75 -32.87
N HIS A 309 -1.34 3.91 -33.37
CA HIS A 309 -2.44 4.65 -32.74
C HIS A 309 -3.82 4.06 -33.03
N ILE A 310 -4.01 3.43 -34.19
CA ILE A 310 -5.25 2.69 -34.52
C ILE A 310 -5.38 1.45 -33.65
N GLU A 311 -4.28 0.72 -33.45
CA GLU A 311 -4.23 -0.41 -32.52
C GLU A 311 -4.58 0.05 -31.10
N ALA A 312 -4.02 1.19 -30.66
CA ALA A 312 -4.34 1.77 -29.36
C ALA A 312 -5.80 2.26 -29.26
N LEU A 313 -6.38 2.80 -30.33
CA LEU A 313 -7.76 3.27 -30.35
C LEU A 313 -8.75 2.10 -30.22
N PHE A 314 -8.46 0.97 -30.86
CA PHE A 314 -9.32 -0.22 -30.89
C PHE A 314 -8.74 -1.40 -30.09
N ASP A 315 -8.02 -1.12 -28.99
CA ASP A 315 -7.39 -2.14 -28.14
C ASP A 315 -8.39 -2.99 -27.32
N GLY A 316 -9.66 -2.57 -27.28
CA GLY A 316 -10.74 -3.23 -26.53
C GLY A 316 -10.82 -2.83 -25.05
N SER A 317 -9.98 -1.90 -24.59
CA SER A 317 -10.05 -1.36 -23.22
C SER A 317 -11.31 -0.52 -22.99
N ARG A 318 -11.90 0.03 -24.06
CA ARG A 318 -13.11 0.85 -24.04
C ARG A 318 -13.95 0.68 -25.31
N VAL A 319 -15.23 1.02 -25.20
CA VAL A 319 -16.13 1.16 -26.35
C VAL A 319 -15.84 2.49 -27.04
N VAL A 320 -15.55 2.44 -28.33
CA VAL A 320 -15.35 3.62 -29.17
C VAL A 320 -16.64 3.90 -29.93
N HIS A 321 -17.10 5.14 -29.84
CA HIS A 321 -18.31 5.60 -30.53
C HIS A 321 -17.95 6.65 -31.58
N SER A 322 -18.62 6.61 -32.73
CA SER A 322 -18.48 7.65 -33.75
C SER A 322 -18.72 9.04 -33.17
N PRO A 323 -17.88 10.04 -33.52
CA PRO A 323 -18.07 11.43 -33.10
C PRO A 323 -19.20 12.14 -33.88
N TYR A 324 -19.69 11.51 -34.97
CA TYR A 324 -20.77 12.04 -35.80
C TYR A 324 -22.05 11.23 -35.61
N GLU A 325 -23.19 11.90 -35.80
CA GLU A 325 -24.46 11.21 -35.93
C GLU A 325 -24.44 10.26 -37.14
N LYS A 326 -25.22 9.17 -37.02
CA LYS A 326 -25.31 8.15 -38.06
C LYS A 326 -25.88 8.77 -39.33
N ASP A 327 -25.17 8.63 -40.45
CA ASP A 327 -25.75 8.90 -41.77
C ASP A 327 -26.83 7.86 -42.12
N GLU A 328 -28.05 8.13 -41.67
CA GLU A 328 -29.24 7.31 -41.92
C GLU A 328 -29.58 7.19 -43.41
N ALA A 329 -29.19 8.17 -44.24
CA ALA A 329 -29.44 8.11 -45.67
C ALA A 329 -28.50 7.08 -46.34
N LEU A 330 -27.22 7.12 -46.00
CA LEU A 330 -26.22 6.16 -46.49
C LEU A 330 -26.53 4.74 -45.98
N ILE A 331 -26.94 4.58 -44.73
CA ILE A 331 -27.37 3.27 -44.19
C ILE A 331 -28.55 2.71 -44.98
N ARG A 332 -29.58 3.53 -45.24
CA ARG A 332 -30.75 3.10 -46.04
C ARG A 332 -30.35 2.72 -47.46
N GLN A 333 -29.48 3.51 -48.08
CA GLN A 333 -28.98 3.25 -49.43
C GLN A 333 -28.20 1.93 -49.49
N ALA A 334 -27.29 1.71 -48.54
CA ALA A 334 -26.50 0.49 -48.44
C ALA A 334 -27.39 -0.74 -48.21
N ARG A 335 -28.39 -0.66 -47.33
CA ARG A 335 -29.35 -1.75 -47.09
C ARG A 335 -30.16 -2.06 -48.33
N ALA A 336 -30.73 -1.05 -49.00
CA ALA A 336 -31.49 -1.25 -50.24
C ALA A 336 -30.63 -1.88 -51.35
N PHE A 337 -29.37 -1.46 -51.49
CA PHE A 337 -28.42 -2.07 -52.42
C PHE A 337 -28.16 -3.55 -52.08
N LEU A 338 -27.91 -3.86 -50.80
CA LEU A 338 -27.63 -5.22 -50.33
C LEU A 338 -28.85 -6.15 -50.37
N ASP A 339 -30.07 -5.61 -50.25
CA ASP A 339 -31.32 -6.37 -50.35
C ASP A 339 -31.64 -6.74 -51.81
N GLY A 340 -31.18 -5.92 -52.77
CA GLY A 340 -31.33 -6.17 -54.20
C GLY A 340 -30.34 -7.19 -54.80
N HIS A 341 -29.27 -7.51 -54.07
CA HIS A 341 -28.22 -8.45 -54.52
C HIS A 341 -28.30 -9.74 -53.69
N THR A 342 -28.45 -10.87 -54.38
CA THR A 342 -28.90 -12.16 -53.83
C THR A 342 -28.23 -12.60 -52.52
N SER A 343 -29.06 -12.80 -51.50
CA SER A 343 -28.72 -13.25 -50.15
C SER A 343 -28.10 -14.65 -50.08
N THR A 344 -28.22 -15.46 -51.13
CA THR A 344 -27.86 -16.89 -51.12
C THR A 344 -26.36 -17.13 -51.11
N GLU A 345 -25.58 -16.42 -51.95
CA GLU A 345 -24.12 -16.53 -51.96
C GLU A 345 -23.50 -15.97 -50.67
N ARG A 346 -24.11 -14.94 -50.08
CA ARG A 346 -23.70 -14.38 -48.77
C ARG A 346 -23.99 -15.33 -47.61
N ILE A 347 -25.16 -15.96 -47.58
CA ILE A 347 -25.49 -16.98 -46.58
C ILE A 347 -24.54 -18.17 -46.76
N TYR A 348 -24.27 -18.58 -47.99
CA TYR A 348 -23.33 -19.67 -48.30
C TYR A 348 -21.91 -19.34 -47.85
N ALA A 349 -21.37 -18.17 -48.20
CA ALA A 349 -20.03 -17.75 -47.78
C ALA A 349 -19.92 -17.58 -46.26
N ARG A 350 -20.97 -17.07 -45.60
CA ARG A 350 -21.03 -16.99 -44.13
C ARG A 350 -21.10 -18.36 -43.48
N ALA A 351 -21.92 -19.26 -44.01
CA ALA A 351 -22.01 -20.64 -43.52
C ALA A 351 -20.66 -21.35 -43.70
N LEU A 352 -20.01 -21.16 -44.84
CA LEU A 352 -18.68 -21.72 -45.11
C LEU A 352 -17.64 -21.21 -44.11
N ALA A 353 -17.54 -19.89 -43.91
CA ALA A 353 -16.59 -19.30 -42.96
C ALA A 353 -16.88 -19.69 -41.50
N ALA A 354 -18.14 -19.82 -41.11
CA ALA A 354 -18.52 -20.28 -39.77
C ALA A 354 -18.20 -21.77 -39.54
N MET A 355 -18.25 -22.57 -40.60
CA MET A 355 -17.91 -24.00 -40.58
C MET A 355 -16.42 -24.28 -40.80
N GLU A 356 -15.61 -23.26 -41.11
CA GLU A 356 -14.20 -23.41 -41.47
C GLU A 356 -13.34 -23.87 -40.28
N SER A 357 -13.72 -23.51 -39.05
CA SER A 357 -13.09 -24.02 -37.82
C SER A 357 -13.41 -25.50 -37.55
N GLU A 358 -14.53 -25.99 -38.08
CA GLU A 358 -14.98 -27.38 -38.00
C GLU A 358 -14.67 -28.17 -39.29
N ALA A 359 -14.08 -27.51 -40.29
CA ALA A 359 -13.87 -28.10 -41.59
C ALA A 359 -12.84 -29.24 -41.50
N PRO A 360 -13.13 -30.41 -42.10
CA PRO A 360 -12.13 -31.46 -42.22
C PRO A 360 -10.96 -30.93 -43.05
N GLN A 361 -9.74 -31.32 -42.66
CA GLN A 361 -8.52 -30.97 -43.39
C GLN A 361 -8.70 -31.23 -44.90
N GLU A 362 -8.21 -30.31 -45.75
CA GLU A 362 -8.38 -30.36 -47.20
C GLU A 362 -8.14 -31.75 -47.78
N PHE A 363 -9.11 -32.19 -48.60
CA PHE A 363 -8.99 -33.42 -49.35
C PHE A 363 -8.08 -33.18 -50.56
N THR A 364 -6.86 -33.70 -50.49
CA THR A 364 -5.96 -33.71 -51.65
C THR A 364 -5.80 -35.14 -52.16
N LEU A 365 -5.75 -35.30 -53.49
CA LEU A 365 -5.55 -36.60 -54.14
C LEU A 365 -4.29 -37.31 -53.63
N VAL A 366 -3.22 -36.53 -53.37
CA VAL A 366 -1.95 -37.01 -52.80
C VAL A 366 -2.15 -37.59 -51.39
N ARG A 367 -3.05 -37.01 -50.59
CA ARG A 367 -3.32 -37.49 -49.23
C ARG A 367 -4.26 -38.70 -49.21
N ALA A 368 -5.19 -38.78 -50.16
CA ALA A 368 -6.14 -39.89 -50.25
C ALA A 368 -5.54 -41.16 -50.90
N VAL A 369 -4.64 -40.99 -51.87
CA VAL A 369 -4.08 -42.08 -52.70
C VAL A 369 -2.61 -42.35 -52.37
N GLY A 370 -1.94 -41.42 -51.68
CA GLY A 370 -0.51 -41.49 -51.38
C GLY A 370 0.36 -40.83 -52.46
N ALA A 371 1.68 -40.91 -52.30
CA ALA A 371 2.66 -40.27 -53.19
C ALA A 371 2.54 -40.69 -54.67
N ASP A 372 1.95 -41.86 -54.94
CA ASP A 372 1.77 -42.40 -56.29
C ASP A 372 0.54 -41.85 -57.02
N ALA A 373 -0.22 -40.91 -56.42
CA ALA A 373 -1.42 -40.32 -57.02
C ALA A 373 -1.18 -39.76 -58.44
N GLY A 374 0.00 -39.19 -58.70
CA GLY A 374 0.39 -38.65 -60.01
C GLY A 374 0.68 -39.70 -61.08
N THR A 375 0.69 -40.99 -60.75
CA THR A 375 0.88 -42.09 -61.71
C THR A 375 -0.41 -42.66 -62.27
N VAL A 376 -1.52 -42.53 -61.50
CA VAL A 376 -2.83 -43.10 -61.84
C VAL A 376 -3.79 -42.03 -62.32
N PHE A 377 -3.63 -40.80 -61.82
CA PHE A 377 -4.50 -39.67 -62.15
C PHE A 377 -3.72 -38.61 -62.92
N VAL A 378 -4.38 -38.01 -63.92
CA VAL A 378 -3.90 -36.86 -64.68
C VAL A 378 -4.98 -35.80 -64.63
N ARG A 379 -4.60 -34.54 -64.39
CA ARG A 379 -5.57 -33.44 -64.40
C ARG A 379 -6.14 -33.28 -65.80
N SER A 380 -7.39 -32.82 -65.90
CA SER A 380 -8.07 -32.61 -67.19
C SER A 380 -7.34 -31.65 -68.15
N ASN A 381 -6.43 -30.83 -67.63
CA ASN A 381 -5.56 -29.93 -68.38
C ASN A 381 -4.18 -30.52 -68.72
N GLY A 382 -3.92 -31.80 -68.44
CA GLY A 382 -2.66 -32.50 -68.72
C GLY A 382 -1.52 -32.22 -67.74
N ALA A 383 -1.74 -31.42 -66.69
CA ALA A 383 -0.74 -31.18 -65.67
C ALA A 383 -0.66 -32.36 -64.67
N PRO A 384 0.53 -32.62 -64.06
CA PRO A 384 0.64 -33.58 -62.97
C PRO A 384 -0.23 -33.17 -61.78
N VAL A 385 -0.70 -34.19 -61.04
CA VAL A 385 -1.64 -34.08 -59.91
C VAL A 385 -0.97 -33.48 -58.67
#